data_AF-A0A392UMD2-F1
#
_entry.id   AF-A0A392UMD2-F1
#
_cell.length_a   1.000
_cell.length_b   1.000
_cell.length_c   1.000
_cell.angle_alpha   90.00
_cell.angle_beta   90.00
_cell.angle_gamma   90.00
#
_symmetry.space_group_name_H-M   'P 1'
#
loop_
_entity.id
_entity.type
_entity.pdbx_description
1 polymer ?
#
loop_
_entity_poly.entity_id
_entity_poly.type
_entity_poly.pdbx_seq_one_letter_code
_entity_poly.pdbx_strand_id
1 'polypeptide(L)' 'MNAVILTEGAKVGLRPNFSENGLVERHEIASVVKCLMEGEDGKKLRYQMKDLKEAAAKTLGENGTST' A
#
# COMPACT_ATOMS: atom_id res chain seq x y z
N MET A 1 1.74 3.20 -13.70
CA MET A 1 0.34 2.71 -13.58
C MET A 1 0.11 1.95 -12.27
N ASN A 2 0.89 0.90 -11.98
CA ASN A 2 0.69 0.07 -10.79
C ASN A 2 0.67 0.84 -9.46
N ALA A 3 1.54 1.83 -9.28
CA ALA A 3 1.56 2.65 -8.07
C ALA A 3 0.20 3.34 -7.80
N VAL A 4 -0.39 3.95 -8.84
CA VAL A 4 -1.71 4.61 -8.77
C VAL A 4 -2.79 3.60 -8.40
N ILE A 5 -2.75 2.39 -8.99
CA ILE A 5 -3.71 1.33 -8.66
C ILE A 5 -3.60 0.96 -7.18
N LEU A 6 -2.39 0.79 -6.65
CA LEU A 6 -2.18 0.39 -5.26
C LEU A 6 -2.55 1.48 -4.25
N THR A 7 -2.31 2.75 -4.59
CA THR A 7 -2.51 3.88 -3.66
C THR A 7 -3.91 4.48 -3.74
N GLU A 8 -4.48 4.61 -4.94
CA GLU A 8 -5.77 5.27 -5.15
C GLU A 8 -6.92 4.27 -5.33
N GLY A 9 -6.67 3.20 -6.09
CA GLY A 9 -7.68 2.17 -6.37
C GLY A 9 -7.88 1.21 -5.20
N ALA A 10 -6.86 0.41 -4.91
CA ALA A 10 -6.87 -0.56 -3.84
C ALA A 10 -6.67 0.06 -2.45
N LYS A 11 -6.09 1.27 -2.38
CA LYS A 11 -5.81 2.00 -1.14
C LYS A 11 -5.05 1.17 -0.11
N VAL A 12 -4.00 0.47 -0.55
CA VAL A 12 -3.17 -0.40 0.31
C VAL A 12 -1.71 0.07 0.41
N GLY A 13 -1.41 1.26 -0.09
CA GLY A 13 -0.07 1.84 -0.02
C GLY A 13 -0.08 3.36 0.05
N LEU A 14 1.06 3.92 0.43
CA LEU A 14 1.33 5.36 0.42
C LEU A 14 2.26 5.71 -0.74
N ARG A 15 2.12 6.94 -1.26
CA ARG A 15 3.01 7.50 -2.26
C ARG A 15 3.56 8.82 -1.73
N PRO A 16 4.89 9.00 -1.71
CA PRO A 16 5.47 10.27 -1.30
C PRO A 16 5.19 11.37 -2.32
N ASN A 17 5.14 12.59 -1.84
CA ASN A 17 5.07 13.79 -2.66
C ASN A 17 6.43 14.10 -3.29
N PHE A 18 6.39 14.59 -4.52
CA PHE A 18 7.59 15.06 -5.22
C PHE A 18 7.67 16.58 -5.07
N SER A 19 8.87 17.11 -4.87
CA SER A 19 9.11 18.55 -4.97
C SER A 19 9.11 19.00 -6.44
N GLU A 20 9.19 20.31 -6.66
CA GLU A 20 9.12 20.91 -8.01
C GLU A 20 10.21 20.41 -8.97
N ASN A 21 11.36 19.98 -8.43
CA ASN A 21 12.46 19.42 -9.23
C ASN A 21 12.30 17.92 -9.52
N GLY A 22 11.17 17.31 -9.12
CA GLY A 22 10.87 15.90 -9.34
C GLY A 22 11.61 14.95 -8.39
N LEU A 23 12.27 15.45 -7.35
CA LEU A 23 12.90 14.63 -6.31
C LEU A 23 11.99 14.50 -5.10
N VAL A 24 12.17 13.42 -4.33
CA VAL A 24 11.53 13.25 -3.03
C VAL A 24 12.51 13.69 -1.96
N GLU A 25 12.12 14.68 -1.16
CA GLU A 25 12.98 15.20 -0.10
C GLU A 25 13.10 14.21 1.06
N ARG A 26 14.24 14.26 1.77
CA ARG A 26 14.50 13.38 2.92
C ARG A 26 13.41 13.46 4.00
N HIS A 27 12.80 14.63 4.18
CA HIS A 27 11.75 14.83 5.17
C HIS A 27 10.47 14.10 4.78
N GLU A 28 10.10 14.16 3.50
CA GLU A 28 8.95 13.44 2.97
C GLU A 28 9.14 11.93 3.09
N ILE A 29 10.34 11.42 2.75
CA ILE A 29 10.67 10.00 2.93
C ILE A 29 10.50 9.58 4.39
N ALA A 30 11.06 10.34 5.33
CA ALA A 30 10.95 10.04 6.76
C ALA A 30 9.50 10.08 7.24
N SER A 31 8.71 11.05 6.76
CA SER A 31 7.30 11.20 7.09
C SER A 31 6.47 10.00 6.63
N VAL A 32 6.60 9.60 5.35
CA VAL A 32 5.86 8.47 4.79
C VAL A 32 6.25 7.16 5.46
N VAL A 33 7.54 6.94 5.72
CA VAL A 33 8.01 5.74 6.43
C VAL A 33 7.43 5.70 7.84
N LYS A 34 7.46 6.81 8.58
CA LYS A 34 6.88 6.87 9.93
C LYS A 34 5.36 6.64 9.90
N CYS A 35 4.66 7.26 8.96
CA CYS A 35 3.21 7.08 8.78
C CYS A 35 2.85 5.61 8.51
N LEU A 36 3.62 4.93 7.65
CA LEU A 36 3.39 3.52 7.30
C LEU A 36 3.68 2.58 8.47
N MET A 37 4.76 2.83 9.22
CA MET A 37 5.26 1.90 10.24
C MET A 37 4.59 2.09 11.60
N GLU A 38 4.33 3.34 11.99
CA GLU A 38 3.88 3.72 13.34
C GLU A 38 2.53 4.45 13.33
N GLY A 39 2.15 5.05 12.20
CA GLY A 39 0.93 5.85 12.08
C GLY A 39 -0.36 5.04 12.05
N GLU A 40 -1.45 5.66 12.48
CA GLU A 40 -2.79 5.07 12.41
C GLU A 40 -3.23 4.76 10.97
N ASP A 41 -2.84 5.61 10.02
CA ASP A 41 -3.13 5.35 8.60
C ASP A 41 -2.33 4.16 8.08
N GLY A 42 -1.08 3.98 8.50
CA GLY A 42 -0.28 2.78 8.20
C GLY A 42 -0.95 1.49 8.71
N LYS A 43 -1.55 1.52 9.90
CA LYS A 43 -2.33 0.39 10.44
C LYS A 43 -3.54 0.06 9.55
N LYS A 44 -4.30 1.07 9.11
CA LYS A 44 -5.45 0.89 8.21
C LYS A 44 -5.03 0.22 6.90
N LEU A 45 -3.97 0.72 6.27
CA LEU A 45 -3.42 0.15 5.03
C LEU A 45 -3.00 -1.31 5.24
N ARG A 46 -2.36 -1.62 6.38
CA ARG A 46 -1.96 -2.99 6.72
C ARG A 46 -3.16 -3.92 6.85
N TYR A 47 -4.27 -3.48 7.44
CA TYR A 47 -5.50 -4.28 7.51
C TYR A 47 -6.06 -4.54 6.11
N GLN A 48 -6.16 -3.53 5.26
CA GLN A 48 -6.65 -3.70 3.88
C GLN A 48 -5.74 -4.63 3.06
N MET A 49 -4.42 -4.53 3.23
CA MET A 49 -3.47 -5.45 2.59
C MET A 49 -3.61 -6.89 3.12
N LYS A 50 -3.97 -7.06 4.40
CA LYS A 50 -4.24 -8.39 4.97
C LYS A 50 -5.48 -9.02 4.35
N ASP A 51 -6.54 -8.25 4.13
CA ASP A 51 -7.75 -8.75 3.46
C ASP A 51 -7.44 -9.20 2.03
N LEU A 52 -6.63 -8.44 1.28
CA LEU A 52 -6.17 -8.85 -0.05
C LEU A 52 -5.29 -10.11 -0.01
N LYS A 53 -4.42 -10.25 1.00
CA LYS A 53 -3.62 -11.46 1.20
C LYS A 53 -4.53 -12.69 1.40
N GLU A 54 -5.56 -12.57 2.23
CA GLU A 54 -6.50 -13.66 2.50
C GLU A 54 -7.34 -14.01 1.26
N ALA A 55 -7.81 -13.01 0.52
CA ALA A 55 -8.52 -13.20 -0.73
C ALA A 55 -7.65 -13.91 -1.79
N ALA A 56 -6.37 -13.53 -1.90
CA ALA A 56 -5.42 -14.18 -2.79
C ALA A 56 -5.20 -15.66 -2.40
N ALA A 57 -4.99 -15.94 -1.11
CA ALA A 57 -4.82 -17.30 -0.61
C ALA A 57 -6.06 -18.18 -0.88
N LYS A 58 -7.26 -17.64 -0.67
CA LYS A 58 -8.52 -18.35 -0.96
C LYS A 58 -8.68 -18.66 -2.45
N THR A 59 -8.34 -17.69 -3.30
CA THR A 59 -8.48 -17.80 -4.75
C THR A 59 -7.53 -18.84 -5.37
N LEU A 60 -6.41 -19.10 -4.71
CA LEU A 60 -5.42 -20.12 -5.09
C LEU A 60 -5.56 -21.46 -4.33
N GLY A 61 -6.55 -21.58 -3.44
CA GLY A 61 -6.77 -22.78 -2.64
C GLY A 61 -7.32 -23.95 -3.47
N GLU A 62 -7.49 -25.12 -2.84
CA GLU A 62 -7.99 -26.34 -3.50
C GLU A 62 -9.32 -26.15 -4.27
N ASN A 63 -10.20 -25.29 -3.74
CA ASN A 63 -11.48 -24.91 -4.36
C ASN A 63 -11.48 -23.46 -4.87
N GLY A 64 -10.30 -22.93 -5.17
CA GLY A 64 -10.09 -21.57 -5.63
C GLY A 64 -10.53 -21.37 -7.08
N THR A 65 -10.84 -20.13 -7.44
CA THR A 65 -11.27 -19.79 -8.81
C THR A 65 -10.10 -19.58 -9.77
N SER A 66 -8.87 -19.70 -9.30
CA SER A 66 -7.66 -19.50 -10.11
C SER A 66 -6.66 -20.66 -9.99
N THR A 67 -7.14 -21.80 -9.51
CA THR A 67 -6.40 -23.07 -9.39
C THR A 67 -6.39 -23.84 -10.71
#